data_AF-A0A7V8WCW1-F1
#
_entry.id   AF-A0A7V8WCW1-F1
#
_cell.length_a   1.000
_cell.length_b   1.000
_cell.length_c   1.000
_cell.angle_alpha   90.00
_cell.angle_beta   90.00
_cell.angle_gamma   90.00
#
_symmetry.space_group_name_H-M   'P 1'
#
loop_
_entity.id
_entity.type
_entity.pdbx_description
1 polymer ?
#
loop_
_entity_poly.entity_id
_entity_poly.type
_entity_poly.pdbx_seq_one_letter_code
_entity_poly.pdbx_strand_id
1 'polypeptide(L)'
;MAHPEVERAPRRGGITLTQQIFIGLALGILAGWLVQRFHPEWAIYFRPFSQLFLRMIKMIIAPLIFATLVAGIAGAGHFKVVGRMGLRAIIYFEIVTTIALVIGLLAVNITRPGDGVNLPMGQGSEVTAKAQTWDQILLHVVPESVIDAMAKGDVLQIVVFSVLFGIALGMIGEKGRPVVVWCEGVAETMFKFTNIVMHYAPIGVGAAIAYTVGHG
;
A
#
# COMPACT_ATOMS: atom_id res chain seq x y z
N MET A 1 5.54 -43.76 12.99
CA MET A 1 6.17 -43.04 14.11
C MET A 1 5.55 -41.65 14.14
N ALA A 2 4.69 -41.40 15.15
CA ALA A 2 3.94 -40.16 15.27
C ALA A 2 4.87 -39.04 15.80
N HIS A 3 4.96 -37.94 15.07
CA HIS A 3 5.57 -36.72 15.60
C HIS A 3 4.63 -36.11 16.65
N PRO A 4 5.11 -35.75 17.85
CA PRO A 4 4.28 -35.14 18.86
C PRO A 4 3.81 -33.75 18.37
N GLU A 5 2.51 -33.50 18.50
CA GLU A 5 1.91 -32.19 18.29
C GLU A 5 2.58 -31.17 19.22
N VAL A 6 3.24 -30.17 18.62
CA VAL A 6 3.70 -29.00 19.38
C VAL A 6 2.46 -28.14 19.63
N GLU A 7 1.75 -28.46 20.71
CA GLU A 7 0.71 -27.61 21.28
C GLU A 7 1.36 -26.31 21.75
N ARG A 8 1.29 -25.27 20.92
CA ARG A 8 1.76 -23.93 21.30
C ARG A 8 0.74 -23.33 22.25
N ALA A 9 1.12 -23.22 23.52
CA ALA A 9 0.36 -22.51 24.54
C ALA A 9 -0.11 -21.13 24.05
N PRO A 10 -1.33 -20.68 24.41
CA PRO A 10 -1.81 -19.35 24.08
C PRO A 10 -0.95 -18.33 24.82
N ARG A 11 -0.23 -17.47 24.10
CA ARG A 11 0.53 -16.37 24.72
C ARG A 11 -0.45 -15.37 25.34
N ARG A 12 -0.56 -15.43 26.67
CA ARG A 12 -1.27 -14.49 27.54
C ARG A 12 -0.68 -13.08 27.48
N GLY A 13 -1.54 -12.05 27.41
CA GLY A 13 -1.39 -10.78 28.16
C GLY A 13 -0.64 -9.59 27.56
N GLY A 14 -0.14 -9.64 26.32
CA GLY A 14 0.55 -8.50 25.68
C GLY A 14 -0.39 -7.53 24.95
N ILE A 15 -0.04 -6.23 24.92
CA ILE A 15 -0.71 -5.23 24.06
C ILE A 15 -0.59 -5.68 22.60
N THR A 16 -1.72 -5.79 21.91
CA THR A 16 -1.74 -6.23 20.49
C THR A 16 -1.09 -5.19 19.58
N LEU A 17 -0.58 -5.60 18.42
CA LEU A 17 0.03 -4.66 17.48
C LEU A 17 -0.92 -3.55 17.06
N THR A 18 -2.20 -3.88 16.86
CA THR A 18 -3.26 -2.91 16.59
C THR A 18 -3.37 -1.90 17.72
N GLN A 19 -3.39 -2.33 18.98
CA GLN A 19 -3.40 -1.44 20.13
C GLN A 19 -2.14 -0.58 20.20
N GLN A 20 -0.95 -1.14 19.90
CA GLN A 20 0.30 -0.36 19.85
C GLN A 20 0.24 0.72 18.78
N ILE A 21 -0.34 0.46 17.61
CA ILE A 21 -0.53 1.46 16.55
C ILE A 21 -1.47 2.57 17.04
N PHE A 22 -2.58 2.24 17.70
CA PHE A 22 -3.49 3.26 18.26
C PHE A 22 -2.83 4.08 19.38
N ILE A 23 -2.01 3.45 20.22
CA ILE A 23 -1.22 4.16 21.23
C ILE A 23 -0.21 5.08 20.55
N GLY A 24 0.51 4.60 19.53
CA GLY A 24 1.43 5.40 18.73
C GLY A 24 0.75 6.58 18.04
N LEU A 25 -0.46 6.38 17.52
CA LEU A 25 -1.31 7.42 16.96
C LEU A 25 -1.64 8.49 18.01
N ALA A 26 -2.16 8.10 19.18
CA ALA A 26 -2.53 9.01 20.25
C ALA A 26 -1.32 9.80 20.79
N LEU A 27 -0.19 9.12 21.00
CA LEU A 27 1.07 9.74 21.39
C LEU A 27 1.59 10.68 20.31
N GLY A 28 1.43 10.33 19.03
CA GLY A 28 1.79 11.19 17.90
C GLY A 28 0.98 12.49 17.88
N ILE A 29 -0.34 12.40 18.09
CA ILE A 29 -1.21 13.58 18.20
C ILE A 29 -0.76 14.47 19.37
N LEU A 30 -0.54 13.89 20.55
CA LEU A 30 -0.12 14.63 21.74
C LEU A 30 1.24 15.31 21.53
N ALA A 31 2.22 14.57 20.99
CA ALA A 31 3.55 15.10 20.69
C ALA A 31 3.50 16.22 19.64
N GLY A 32 2.73 16.03 18.57
CA GLY A 32 2.54 17.05 17.54
C GLY A 32 1.90 18.33 18.09
N TRP A 33 0.86 18.21 18.90
CA TRP A 33 0.19 19.35 19.53
C TRP A 33 1.13 20.12 20.49
N LEU A 34 1.91 19.41 21.31
CA LEU A 34 2.91 20.04 22.17
C LEU A 34 3.98 20.77 21.36
N VAL A 35 4.51 20.13 20.32
CA VAL A 35 5.54 20.70 19.45
C VAL A 35 5.02 21.95 18.73
N GLN A 36 3.79 21.91 18.20
CA GLN A 36 3.14 23.08 17.60
C GLN A 36 3.01 24.26 18.59
N ARG A 37 2.77 23.98 19.87
CA ARG A 37 2.56 25.02 20.89
C ARG A 37 3.85 25.65 21.40
N PHE A 38 4.92 24.85 21.55
CA PHE A 38 6.17 25.30 22.18
C PHE A 38 7.28 25.59 21.17
N HIS A 39 7.51 24.69 20.20
CA HIS A 39 8.66 24.73 19.27
C HIS A 39 8.30 24.11 17.92
N PRO A 40 7.56 24.82 17.03
CA PRO A 40 7.12 24.28 15.74
C PRO A 40 8.26 23.73 14.88
N GLU A 41 9.46 24.30 15.00
CA GLU A 41 10.67 23.87 14.31
C GLU A 41 11.08 22.43 14.63
N TRP A 42 10.67 21.87 15.77
CA TRP A 42 10.99 20.49 16.14
C TRP A 42 10.16 19.45 15.42
N ALA A 43 9.07 19.85 14.77
CA ALA A 43 8.22 18.91 14.08
C ALA A 43 8.99 18.18 12.97
N ILE A 44 10.04 18.80 12.38
CA ILE A 44 10.85 18.21 11.30
C ILE A 44 11.60 16.95 11.76
N TYR A 45 11.88 16.80 13.06
CA TYR A 45 12.60 15.65 13.60
C TYR A 45 11.77 14.36 13.56
N PHE A 46 10.44 14.43 13.46
CA PHE A 46 9.60 13.23 13.28
C PHE A 46 9.59 12.72 11.84
N ARG A 47 9.90 13.58 10.86
CA ARG A 47 9.91 13.24 9.42
C ARG A 47 10.73 12.00 9.06
N PRO A 48 11.99 11.82 9.51
CA PRO A 48 12.80 10.66 9.15
C PRO A 48 12.18 9.33 9.59
N PHE A 49 11.53 9.25 10.75
CA PHE A 49 10.89 8.03 11.26
C PHE A 49 9.68 7.63 10.40
N SER A 50 8.84 8.61 10.05
CA SER A 50 7.73 8.42 9.12
C SER A 50 8.22 7.99 7.72
N GLN A 51 9.21 8.70 7.18
CA GLN A 51 9.78 8.37 5.87
C GLN A 51 10.43 6.99 5.83
N LEU A 52 11.13 6.60 6.90
CA LEU A 52 11.71 5.27 7.01
C LEU A 52 10.62 4.21 6.95
N PHE A 53 9.52 4.38 7.69
CA PHE A 53 8.38 3.47 7.63
C PHE A 53 7.79 3.36 6.22
N LEU A 54 7.52 4.48 5.57
CA LEU A 54 6.98 4.50 4.20
C LEU A 54 7.95 3.85 3.19
N ARG A 55 9.26 4.04 3.35
CA ARG A 55 10.28 3.39 2.52
C ARG A 55 10.28 1.87 2.74
N MET A 56 10.14 1.41 3.98
CA MET A 56 10.02 -0.02 4.28
C MET A 56 8.80 -0.65 3.62
N ILE A 57 7.65 0.02 3.65
CA ILE A 57 6.45 -0.45 2.94
C ILE A 57 6.68 -0.47 1.42
N LYS A 58 7.25 0.59 0.83
CA LYS A 58 7.55 0.66 -0.61
C LYS A 58 8.49 -0.45 -1.09
N MET A 59 9.48 -0.85 -0.29
CA MET A 59 10.39 -1.95 -0.62
C MET A 59 9.65 -3.29 -0.76
N ILE A 60 8.55 -3.49 -0.03
CA ILE A 60 7.79 -4.75 -0.04
C ILE A 60 6.81 -4.80 -1.22
N ILE A 61 6.18 -3.67 -1.56
CA ILE A 61 5.04 -3.62 -2.49
C ILE A 61 5.36 -4.25 -3.85
N ALA A 62 6.43 -3.81 -4.51
CA ALA A 62 6.76 -4.27 -5.86
C ALA A 62 6.99 -5.80 -5.96
N PRO A 63 7.90 -6.42 -5.18
CA PRO A 63 8.10 -7.86 -5.23
C PRO A 63 6.89 -8.65 -4.75
N LEU A 64 6.15 -8.15 -3.74
CA LEU A 64 4.96 -8.83 -3.24
C LEU A 64 3.85 -8.88 -4.29
N ILE A 65 3.55 -7.76 -4.95
CA ILE A 65 2.53 -7.70 -6.01
C ILE A 65 2.89 -8.62 -7.17
N PHE A 66 4.14 -8.54 -7.65
CA PHE A 66 4.59 -9.40 -8.75
C PHE A 66 4.46 -10.89 -8.40
N ALA A 67 5.03 -11.30 -7.27
CA ALA A 67 5.05 -12.69 -6.85
C ALA A 67 3.64 -13.24 -6.61
N THR A 68 2.77 -12.49 -5.93
CA THR A 68 1.41 -12.92 -5.61
C THR A 68 0.52 -13.02 -6.84
N LEU A 69 0.59 -12.06 -7.77
CA LEU A 69 -0.18 -12.11 -9.00
C LEU A 69 0.27 -13.24 -9.93
N VAL A 70 1.59 -13.39 -10.11
CA VAL A 70 2.13 -14.46 -10.96
C VAL A 70 1.77 -15.84 -10.39
N ALA A 71 1.99 -16.05 -9.09
CA ALA A 71 1.64 -17.30 -8.43
C ALA A 71 0.13 -17.57 -8.49
N GLY A 72 -0.70 -16.55 -8.23
CA GLY A 72 -2.16 -16.68 -8.24
C GLY A 72 -2.74 -16.99 -9.62
N ILE A 73 -2.21 -16.37 -10.68
CA ILE A 73 -2.70 -16.55 -12.05
C ILE A 73 -2.20 -17.87 -12.64
N ALA A 74 -0.89 -18.13 -12.53
CA ALA A 74 -0.29 -19.33 -13.11
C ALA A 74 -0.66 -20.60 -12.32
N GLY A 75 -0.86 -20.50 -11.00
CA GLY A 75 -1.28 -21.60 -10.13
C GLY A 75 -2.73 -22.05 -10.34
N ALA A 76 -3.61 -21.15 -10.83
CA ALA A 76 -5.04 -21.45 -10.98
C ALA A 76 -5.39 -22.32 -12.21
N GLY A 77 -4.46 -22.53 -13.15
CA GLY A 77 -4.60 -23.45 -14.30
C GLY A 77 -5.69 -23.10 -15.34
N HIS A 78 -6.59 -22.15 -15.06
CA HIS A 78 -7.75 -21.83 -15.91
C HIS A 78 -7.80 -20.34 -16.31
N PHE A 79 -7.14 -19.98 -17.41
CA PHE A 79 -7.07 -18.59 -17.92
C PHE A 79 -8.43 -17.93 -18.14
N LYS A 80 -9.43 -18.69 -18.61
CA LYS A 80 -10.81 -18.18 -18.83
C LYS A 80 -11.48 -17.75 -17.52
N VAL A 81 -11.16 -18.41 -16.41
CA VAL A 81 -11.69 -18.07 -15.09
C VAL A 81 -11.01 -16.79 -14.59
N VAL A 82 -9.68 -16.69 -14.71
CA VAL A 82 -8.92 -15.50 -14.32
C VAL A 82 -9.42 -14.23 -15.03
N GLY A 83 -9.59 -14.27 -16.35
CA GLY A 83 -10.09 -13.12 -17.11
C GLY A 83 -11.51 -12.70 -16.70
N ARG A 84 -12.40 -13.67 -16.42
CA ARG A 84 -13.77 -13.40 -15.93
C ARG A 84 -13.75 -12.80 -14.52
N MET A 85 -12.86 -13.27 -13.65
CA MET A 85 -12.69 -12.71 -12.31
C MET A 85 -12.15 -11.28 -12.39
N GLY A 86 -11.20 -10.99 -13.28
CA GLY A 86 -10.69 -9.65 -13.53
C GLY A 86 -11.77 -8.68 -14.00
N LEU A 87 -12.59 -9.07 -14.98
CA LEU A 87 -13.70 -8.23 -15.46
C LEU A 87 -14.74 -7.99 -14.36
N ARG A 88 -15.09 -9.03 -13.58
CA ARG A 88 -15.97 -8.89 -12.42
C ARG A 88 -15.39 -7.94 -11.36
N ALA A 89 -14.09 -7.99 -11.13
CA ALA A 89 -13.39 -7.10 -10.21
C ALA A 89 -13.41 -5.64 -10.69
N ILE A 90 -13.24 -5.37 -12.00
CA ILE A 90 -13.35 -4.01 -12.56
C ILE A 90 -14.77 -3.46 -12.40
N ILE A 91 -15.79 -4.23 -12.79
CA ILE A 91 -17.19 -3.82 -12.63
C ILE A 91 -17.51 -3.58 -11.15
N TYR A 92 -17.07 -4.47 -10.26
CA TYR A 92 -17.24 -4.30 -8.83
C TYR A 92 -16.53 -3.05 -8.31
N PHE A 93 -15.27 -2.82 -8.72
CA PHE A 93 -14.49 -1.65 -8.34
C PHE A 93 -15.20 -0.38 -8.74
N GLU A 94 -15.65 -0.25 -10.00
CA GLU A 94 -16.33 0.94 -10.52
C GLU A 94 -17.63 1.26 -9.77
N ILE A 95 -18.44 0.24 -9.47
CA ILE A 95 -19.69 0.42 -8.71
C ILE A 95 -19.38 0.88 -7.29
N VAL A 96 -18.45 0.22 -6.60
CA VAL A 96 -18.13 0.53 -5.21
C VAL A 96 -17.44 1.89 -5.08
N THR A 97 -16.54 2.25 -6.00
CA THR A 97 -15.90 3.58 -6.00
C THR A 97 -16.90 4.68 -6.30
N THR A 98 -17.81 4.48 -7.25
CA THR A 98 -18.88 5.45 -7.52
C THR A 98 -19.74 5.70 -6.27
N ILE A 99 -20.16 4.64 -5.58
CA ILE A 99 -20.92 4.75 -4.33
C ILE A 99 -20.08 5.47 -3.25
N ALA A 100 -18.81 5.10 -3.10
CA ALA A 100 -17.91 5.73 -2.12
C ALA A 100 -17.69 7.22 -2.42
N LEU A 101 -17.56 7.61 -3.69
CA LEU A 101 -17.44 9.01 -4.12
C LEU A 101 -18.71 9.79 -3.80
N VAL A 102 -19.89 9.24 -4.05
CA VAL A 102 -21.17 9.88 -3.70
C VAL A 102 -21.28 10.10 -2.20
N ILE A 103 -20.98 9.08 -1.38
CA ILE A 103 -21.02 9.19 0.08
C ILE A 103 -20.00 10.22 0.58
N GLY A 104 -18.76 10.18 0.07
CA GLY A 104 -17.72 11.13 0.43
C GLY A 104 -18.08 12.57 0.06
N LEU A 105 -18.64 12.78 -1.13
CA LEU A 105 -19.10 14.09 -1.59
C LEU A 105 -20.22 14.64 -0.71
N LEU A 106 -21.20 13.79 -0.34
CA LEU A 106 -22.27 14.17 0.57
C LEU A 106 -21.73 14.52 1.95
N ALA A 107 -20.86 13.69 2.52
CA ALA A 107 -20.25 13.93 3.82
C ALA A 107 -19.50 15.26 3.86
N VAL A 108 -18.66 15.55 2.87
CA VAL A 108 -17.88 16.80 2.78
C VAL A 108 -18.80 18.02 2.61
N ASN A 109 -19.86 17.92 1.79
CA ASN A 109 -20.80 19.03 1.61
C ASN A 109 -21.61 19.34 2.89
N ILE A 110 -21.87 18.33 3.73
CA ILE A 110 -22.59 18.48 4.99
C ILE A 110 -21.67 18.97 6.11
N THR A 111 -20.52 18.33 6.32
CA THR A 111 -19.64 18.63 7.45
C THR A 111 -18.75 19.85 7.21
N ARG A 112 -18.54 20.23 5.94
CA ARG A 112 -17.71 21.36 5.50
C ARG A 112 -16.41 21.50 6.31
N PRO A 113 -15.54 20.46 6.30
CA PRO A 113 -14.39 20.38 7.21
C PRO A 113 -13.28 21.42 6.95
N GLY A 114 -13.47 22.32 5.99
CA GLY A 114 -12.56 23.44 5.69
C GLY A 114 -13.05 24.81 6.19
N ASP A 115 -14.29 24.92 6.67
CA ASP A 115 -14.80 26.19 7.21
C ASP A 115 -13.98 26.59 8.45
N GLY A 116 -13.24 27.70 8.35
CA GLY A 116 -12.39 28.21 9.44
C GLY A 116 -10.90 27.82 9.37
N VAL A 117 -10.46 27.03 8.39
CA VAL A 117 -9.03 26.72 8.18
C VAL A 117 -8.37 27.85 7.39
N ASN A 118 -7.65 28.75 8.09
CA ASN A 118 -6.83 29.78 7.46
C ASN A 118 -5.47 29.19 7.05
N LEU A 119 -5.39 28.64 5.84
CA LEU A 119 -4.10 28.31 5.23
C LEU A 119 -3.39 29.62 4.85
N PRO A 120 -2.12 29.84 5.22
CA PRO A 120 -1.38 31.00 4.77
C PRO A 120 -1.37 31.03 3.23
N MET A 121 -2.02 32.03 2.65
CA MET A 121 -2.05 32.32 1.22
C MET A 121 -0.66 32.79 0.77
N GLY A 122 0.31 31.88 0.72
CA GLY A 122 1.70 32.18 0.39
C GLY A 122 2.34 31.00 -0.30
N GLN A 123 2.47 31.12 -1.62
CA GLN A 123 3.13 30.16 -2.51
C GLN A 123 2.45 28.79 -2.60
N GLY A 124 1.16 28.79 -2.91
CA GLY A 124 0.62 27.67 -3.69
C GLY A 124 1.34 27.71 -5.03
N SER A 125 2.38 26.88 -5.22
CA SER A 125 2.86 26.55 -6.55
C SER A 125 1.62 26.25 -7.37
N GLU A 126 1.35 27.04 -8.41
CA GLU A 126 0.32 26.68 -9.38
C GLU A 126 0.65 25.25 -9.80
N VAL A 127 -0.11 24.28 -9.28
CA VAL A 127 -0.02 22.91 -9.73
C VAL A 127 -0.63 22.99 -11.11
N THR A 128 0.20 23.30 -12.10
CA THR A 128 -0.16 23.18 -13.51
C THR A 128 -0.33 21.68 -13.72
N ALA A 129 -1.54 21.18 -13.42
CA ALA A 129 -1.94 19.84 -13.72
C ALA A 129 -1.88 19.74 -15.25
N LYS A 130 -0.74 19.28 -15.79
CA LYS A 130 -0.65 18.90 -17.19
C LYS A 130 -1.70 17.82 -17.38
N ALA A 131 -2.78 18.16 -18.06
CA ALA A 131 -3.81 17.21 -18.44
C ALA A 131 -3.09 16.08 -19.19
N GLN A 132 -3.09 14.88 -18.59
CA GLN A 132 -2.63 13.69 -19.27
C GLN A 132 -3.61 13.43 -20.41
N THR A 133 -3.10 13.34 -21.62
CA THR A 133 -3.93 13.01 -22.78
C THR A 133 -4.29 11.52 -22.77
N TRP A 134 -5.39 11.14 -23.41
CA TRP A 134 -5.89 9.76 -23.40
C TRP A 134 -4.86 8.73 -23.90
N ASP A 135 -4.04 9.12 -24.87
CA ASP A 135 -2.91 8.34 -25.39
C ASP A 135 -1.82 8.13 -24.33
N GLN A 136 -1.47 9.16 -23.56
CA GLN A 136 -0.46 9.06 -22.50
C GLN A 136 -0.91 8.10 -21.40
N ILE A 137 -2.19 8.16 -21.02
CA ILE A 137 -2.77 7.24 -20.03
C ILE A 137 -2.70 5.80 -20.55
N LEU A 138 -3.10 5.56 -21.80
CA LEU A 138 -3.12 4.21 -22.37
C LEU A 138 -1.70 3.63 -22.52
N LEU A 139 -0.74 4.44 -22.96
CA LEU A 139 0.66 4.04 -23.05
C LEU A 139 1.28 3.79 -21.68
N HIS A 140 0.87 4.54 -20.66
CA HIS A 140 1.37 4.37 -19.29
C HIS A 140 0.92 3.05 -18.63
N VAL A 141 -0.16 2.41 -19.12
CA VAL A 141 -0.62 1.11 -18.63
C VAL A 141 0.43 0.02 -18.88
N VAL A 142 1.12 0.06 -20.02
CA VAL A 142 2.10 -0.94 -20.40
C VAL A 142 3.50 -0.41 -20.13
N PRO A 143 4.29 -1.03 -19.23
CA PRO A 143 5.64 -0.56 -18.96
C PRO A 143 6.56 -0.74 -20.17
N GLU A 144 7.37 0.27 -20.47
CA GLU A 144 8.52 0.12 -21.37
C GLU A 144 9.58 -0.82 -20.78
N SER A 145 9.75 -0.81 -19.45
CA SER A 145 10.67 -1.67 -18.71
C SER A 145 10.12 -2.00 -17.33
N VAL A 146 10.01 -3.30 -17.03
CA VAL A 146 9.57 -3.78 -15.71
C VAL A 146 10.51 -3.33 -14.58
N ILE A 147 11.81 -3.25 -14.87
CA ILE A 147 12.82 -2.86 -13.87
C ILE A 147 12.63 -1.38 -13.50
N ASP A 148 12.36 -0.53 -14.50
CA ASP A 148 12.08 0.89 -14.28
C ASP A 148 10.76 1.10 -13.52
N ALA A 149 9.71 0.36 -13.88
CA ALA A 149 8.43 0.36 -13.17
C ALA A 149 8.59 -0.02 -11.70
N MET A 150 9.37 -1.07 -11.41
CA MET A 150 9.68 -1.49 -10.03
C MET A 150 10.53 -0.46 -9.27
N ALA A 151 11.49 0.17 -9.94
CA ALA A 151 12.34 1.20 -9.33
C ALA A 151 11.55 2.48 -8.98
N LYS A 152 10.64 2.90 -9.85
CA LYS A 152 9.77 4.07 -9.65
C LYS A 152 8.57 3.79 -8.75
N GLY A 153 8.24 2.51 -8.53
CA GLY A 153 7.09 2.10 -7.74
C GLY A 153 5.78 2.31 -8.48
N ASP A 154 5.78 2.17 -9.81
CA ASP A 154 4.57 2.26 -10.62
C ASP A 154 3.74 0.97 -10.49
N VAL A 155 2.79 1.01 -9.57
CA VAL A 155 1.97 -0.16 -9.22
C VAL A 155 1.13 -0.62 -10.41
N LEU A 156 0.58 0.29 -11.22
CA LEU A 156 -0.27 -0.07 -12.36
C LEU A 156 0.55 -0.88 -13.37
N GLN A 157 1.72 -0.38 -13.72
CA GLN A 157 2.62 -1.05 -14.66
C GLN A 157 3.09 -2.41 -14.14
N ILE A 158 3.45 -2.50 -12.85
CA ILE A 158 3.84 -3.76 -12.21
C ILE A 158 2.69 -4.77 -12.29
N VAL A 159 1.45 -4.37 -11.99
CA VAL A 159 0.28 -5.24 -12.06
C VAL A 159 0.05 -5.75 -13.49
N VAL A 160 0.06 -4.87 -14.48
CA VAL A 160 -0.16 -5.23 -15.90
C VAL A 160 0.88 -6.23 -16.37
N PHE A 161 2.17 -5.96 -16.11
CA PHE A 161 3.25 -6.89 -16.42
C PHE A 161 3.05 -8.24 -15.73
N SER A 162 2.74 -8.24 -14.42
CA SER A 162 2.58 -9.46 -13.63
C SER A 162 1.44 -10.34 -14.14
N VAL A 163 0.33 -9.72 -14.57
CA VAL A 163 -0.82 -10.42 -15.15
C VAL A 163 -0.43 -11.08 -16.48
N LEU A 164 0.17 -10.32 -17.40
CA LEU A 164 0.60 -10.86 -18.69
C LEU A 164 1.65 -11.95 -18.53
N PHE A 165 2.61 -11.75 -17.63
CA PHE A 165 3.64 -12.73 -17.30
C PHE A 165 3.03 -14.00 -16.71
N GLY A 166 2.10 -13.87 -15.75
CA GLY A 166 1.41 -15.02 -15.15
C GLY A 166 0.58 -15.82 -16.16
N ILE A 167 -0.10 -15.15 -17.10
CA ILE A 167 -0.82 -15.81 -18.19
C ILE A 167 0.15 -16.57 -19.09
N ALA A 168 1.23 -15.92 -19.54
CA ALA A 168 2.24 -16.55 -20.40
C ALA A 168 2.90 -17.75 -19.69
N LEU A 169 3.20 -17.63 -18.40
CA LEU A 169 3.80 -18.70 -17.60
C LEU A 169 2.86 -19.90 -17.46
N GLY A 170 1.57 -19.67 -17.28
CA GLY A 170 0.60 -20.76 -17.29
C GLY A 170 0.49 -21.43 -18.67
N MET A 171 0.59 -20.68 -19.77
CA MET A 171 0.52 -21.25 -21.13
C MET A 171 1.70 -22.18 -21.44
N ILE A 172 2.86 -21.97 -20.79
CA ILE A 172 4.05 -22.82 -20.89
C ILE A 172 3.82 -24.20 -20.23
N GLY A 173 2.82 -24.33 -19.34
CA GLY A 173 2.48 -25.58 -18.66
C GLY A 173 3.55 -26.01 -17.65
N GLU A 174 3.87 -27.31 -17.61
CA GLU A 174 4.77 -27.87 -16.58
C GLU A 174 6.17 -27.24 -16.56
N LYS A 175 6.67 -26.79 -17.72
CA LYS A 175 7.98 -26.10 -17.80
C LYS A 175 8.01 -24.79 -17.01
N GLY A 176 6.85 -24.16 -16.78
CA GLY A 176 6.72 -22.93 -15.99
C GLY A 176 6.66 -23.19 -14.48
N ARG A 177 6.45 -24.44 -14.04
CA ARG A 177 6.26 -24.80 -12.63
C ARG A 177 7.38 -24.31 -11.70
N PRO A 178 8.68 -24.40 -12.05
CA PRO A 178 9.74 -23.91 -11.18
C PRO A 178 9.64 -22.40 -10.89
N VAL A 179 9.21 -21.61 -11.87
CA VAL A 179 9.03 -20.15 -11.72
C VAL A 179 7.82 -19.86 -10.83
N VAL A 180 6.73 -20.61 -10.98
CA VAL A 180 5.55 -20.47 -10.11
C VAL A 180 5.92 -20.74 -8.65
N VAL A 181 6.63 -21.83 -8.37
CA VAL A 181 7.07 -22.19 -7.01
C VAL A 181 8.04 -21.14 -6.45
N TRP A 182 8.92 -20.58 -7.29
CA TRP A 182 9.77 -19.48 -6.87
C TRP A 182 8.95 -18.23 -6.50
N CYS A 183 7.96 -17.85 -7.30
CA CYS A 183 7.04 -16.75 -6.99
C CYS A 183 6.24 -17.02 -5.70
N GLU A 184 5.76 -18.24 -5.46
CA GLU A 184 5.10 -18.62 -4.20
C GLU A 184 6.04 -18.39 -2.99
N GLY A 185 7.29 -18.84 -3.09
CA GLY A 185 8.30 -18.63 -2.05
C GLY A 185 8.63 -17.16 -1.80
N VAL A 186 8.72 -16.35 -2.87
CA VAL A 186 8.91 -14.89 -2.76
C VAL A 186 7.71 -14.25 -2.08
N ALA A 187 6.48 -14.61 -2.47
CA ALA A 187 5.26 -14.07 -1.86
C ALA A 187 5.19 -14.38 -0.36
N GLU A 188 5.43 -15.63 0.05
CA GLU A 188 5.46 -16.01 1.47
C GLU A 188 6.55 -15.25 2.24
N THR A 189 7.73 -15.11 1.63
CA THR A 189 8.84 -14.35 2.22
C THR A 189 8.46 -12.88 2.41
N MET A 190 7.81 -12.26 1.41
CA MET A 190 7.34 -10.88 1.50
C MET A 190 6.21 -10.70 2.50
N PHE A 191 5.32 -11.68 2.69
CA PHE A 191 4.35 -11.66 3.79
C PHE A 191 5.04 -11.69 5.16
N LYS A 192 6.07 -12.52 5.34
CA LYS A 192 6.88 -12.53 6.58
C LYS A 192 7.64 -11.22 6.77
N PHE A 193 8.20 -10.66 5.70
CA PHE A 193 8.87 -9.36 5.75
C PHE A 193 7.87 -8.25 6.14
N THR A 194 6.65 -8.28 5.59
CA THR A 194 5.57 -7.37 6.00
C THR A 194 5.33 -7.44 7.50
N ASN A 195 5.26 -8.63 8.08
CA ASN A 195 5.11 -8.79 9.53
C ASN A 195 6.25 -8.15 10.32
N ILE A 196 7.50 -8.26 9.85
CA ILE A 196 8.65 -7.61 10.50
C ILE A 196 8.51 -6.09 10.44
N VAL A 197 8.22 -5.52 9.27
CA VAL A 197 8.04 -4.07 9.09
C VAL A 197 6.88 -3.53 9.93
N MET A 198 5.82 -4.32 10.09
CA MET A 198 4.66 -3.96 10.90
C MET A 198 5.00 -3.76 12.38
N HIS A 199 6.07 -4.35 12.93
CA HIS A 199 6.51 -4.06 14.30
C HIS A 199 7.01 -2.61 14.46
N TYR A 200 7.47 -1.97 13.39
CA TYR A 200 7.85 -0.56 13.38
C TYR A 200 6.65 0.38 13.18
N ALA A 201 5.49 -0.14 12.76
CA ALA A 201 4.31 0.66 12.45
C ALA A 201 3.88 1.63 13.57
N PRO A 202 3.88 1.26 14.87
CA PRO A 202 3.54 2.21 15.94
C PRO A 202 4.40 3.47 15.95
N ILE A 203 5.71 3.32 15.72
CA ILE A 203 6.68 4.43 15.68
C ILE A 203 6.48 5.24 14.40
N GLY A 204 6.38 4.56 13.25
CA GLY A 204 6.21 5.21 11.95
C GLY A 204 4.92 6.02 11.86
N VAL A 205 3.79 5.45 12.29
CA VAL A 205 2.48 6.11 12.31
C VAL A 205 2.47 7.25 13.32
N GLY A 206 2.98 7.03 14.54
CA GLY A 206 3.06 8.08 15.56
C GLY A 206 3.89 9.28 15.09
N ALA A 207 5.05 9.03 14.48
CA ALA A 207 5.90 10.08 13.93
C ALA A 207 5.26 10.80 12.72
N ALA A 208 4.53 10.08 11.85
CA ALA A 208 3.82 10.69 10.74
C ALA A 208 2.77 11.68 11.22
N ILE A 209 1.98 11.29 12.22
CA ILE A 209 0.93 12.14 12.78
C ILE A 209 1.51 13.29 13.61
N ALA A 210 2.56 13.05 14.40
CA ALA A 210 3.28 14.11 15.10
C ALA A 210 3.83 15.16 14.14
N TYR A 211 4.39 14.74 13.00
CA TYR A 211 4.85 15.66 11.96
C TYR A 211 3.68 16.48 11.38
N THR A 212 2.57 15.82 11.00
CA THR A 212 1.41 16.50 10.38
C THR A 212 0.73 17.48 11.32
N VAL A 213 0.55 17.11 12.60
CA VAL A 213 -0.06 18.00 13.61
C VAL A 213 0.92 19.11 14.01
N GLY A 214 2.21 18.80 14.14
CA GLY A 214 3.24 19.76 14.56
C GLY A 214 3.60 20.81 13.51
N HIS A 215 3.45 20.51 12.22
CA HIS A 215 3.64 21.47 11.11
C HIS A 215 2.35 22.13 10.62
N GLY A 216 1.20 21.71 11.14
CA GLY A 216 -0.11 22.22 10.75
C GLY A 216 -0.48 23.53 11.43
#